data_AF-A0A522Y9S7-F1
#
_entry.id   AF-A0A522Y9S7-F1
#
_cell.length_a   1.000
_cell.length_b   1.000
_cell.length_c   1.000
_cell.angle_alpha   90.00
_cell.angle_beta   90.00
_cell.angle_gamma   90.00
#
_symmetry.space_group_name_H-M   'P 1'
#
loop_
_entity.id
_entity.type
_entity.pdbx_description
1 polymer ?
#
loop_
_entity_poly.entity_id
_entity_poly.type
_entity_poly.pdbx_seq_one_letter_code
_entity_poly.pdbx_strand_id
1 'polypeptide(L)'
;MNWQKKIEDFNIKMLFSGIAIPNTVIYEVKSGDTLDKIAKEFKTTIELISKSNNLMDDKITPGKQLRLWNANFSILVDKSQNTLILKAADDIIKTYIVSTGANNSTPVGVFKIVNKLKDPTWFKEGAVVPSGSPQNVLGSRWLGFNLPGYGIHGTTDPQNLGKQVTQGCVRLSNSDVSELYDIVPLGTEVTIVD
;
A
#
# COMPACT_ATOMS: atom_id res chain seq x y z
N MET A 1 -15.15 -20.97 -9.95
CA MET A 1 -15.03 -20.45 -8.57
C MET A 1 -13.56 -20.24 -8.27
N ASN A 2 -13.08 -19.00 -8.14
CA ASN A 2 -11.65 -18.72 -7.99
C ASN A 2 -11.23 -18.83 -6.53
N TRP A 3 -10.66 -19.98 -6.13
CA TRP A 3 -10.20 -20.25 -4.77
C TRP A 3 -9.10 -19.28 -4.31
N GLN A 4 -8.24 -18.84 -5.22
CA GLN A 4 -7.19 -17.87 -4.94
C GLN A 4 -7.79 -16.58 -4.36
N LYS A 5 -8.76 -15.99 -5.07
CA LYS A 5 -9.40 -14.74 -4.61
C LYS A 5 -10.01 -14.87 -3.21
N LYS A 6 -10.64 -16.01 -2.90
CA LYS A 6 -11.21 -16.25 -1.56
C LYS A 6 -10.14 -16.29 -0.47
N ILE A 7 -8.99 -16.89 -0.75
CA ILE A 7 -7.86 -16.94 0.19
C ILE A 7 -7.26 -15.55 0.36
N GLU A 8 -7.04 -14.80 -0.72
CA GLU A 8 -6.52 -13.43 -0.66
C GLU A 8 -7.46 -12.49 0.11
N ASP A 9 -8.77 -12.58 -0.14
CA ASP A 9 -9.79 -11.81 0.61
C ASP A 9 -9.79 -12.19 2.10
N PHE A 10 -9.61 -13.49 2.41
CA PHE A 10 -9.47 -13.96 3.80
C PHE A 10 -8.18 -13.44 4.44
N ASN A 11 -7.04 -13.47 3.73
CA ASN A 11 -5.76 -12.95 4.21
C ASN A 11 -5.86 -11.47 4.58
N ILE A 12 -6.46 -10.65 3.71
CA ILE A 12 -6.71 -9.23 3.99
C ILE A 12 -7.61 -9.06 5.22
N LYS A 13 -8.70 -9.84 5.31
CA LYS A 13 -9.58 -9.78 6.47
C LYS A 13 -8.85 -10.14 7.77
N MET A 14 -8.00 -11.15 7.76
CA MET A 14 -7.21 -11.57 8.92
C MET A 14 -6.16 -10.53 9.30
N LEU A 15 -5.52 -9.90 8.31
CA LEU A 15 -4.55 -8.83 8.52
C LEU A 15 -5.15 -7.67 9.32
N PHE A 16 -6.34 -7.21 8.93
CA PHE A 16 -7.10 -6.15 9.60
C PHE A 16 -7.97 -6.61 10.77
N SER A 17 -7.87 -7.88 11.19
CA SER A 17 -8.62 -8.38 12.35
C SER A 17 -7.82 -8.27 13.65
N GLY A 18 -8.51 -8.28 14.79
CA GLY A 18 -7.90 -8.40 16.11
C GLY A 18 -7.46 -9.81 16.48
N ILE A 19 -7.52 -10.77 15.56
CA ILE A 19 -7.20 -12.18 15.83
C ILE A 19 -5.68 -12.38 15.83
N ALA A 20 -5.16 -13.05 16.86
CA ALA A 20 -3.77 -13.47 16.91
C ALA A 20 -3.48 -14.48 15.78
N ILE A 21 -2.54 -14.12 14.91
CA ILE A 21 -2.09 -14.92 13.76
C ILE A 21 -0.55 -14.87 13.70
N PRO A 22 0.11 -15.70 12.88
CA PRO A 22 1.54 -15.53 12.63
C PRO A 22 1.89 -14.09 12.26
N ASN A 23 3.12 -13.66 12.60
CA ASN A 23 3.60 -12.30 12.35
C ASN A 23 2.86 -11.20 13.12
N THR A 24 2.22 -11.54 14.25
CA THR A 24 1.61 -10.55 15.14
C THR A 24 2.14 -10.67 16.56
N VAL A 25 2.15 -9.57 17.28
CA VAL A 25 2.52 -9.49 18.69
C VAL A 25 1.49 -8.69 19.47
N ILE A 26 1.34 -8.99 20.76
CA ILE A 26 0.60 -8.13 21.68
C ILE A 26 1.59 -7.15 22.31
N TYR A 27 1.33 -5.87 22.13
CA TYR A 27 2.11 -4.76 22.67
C TYR A 27 1.30 -4.03 23.73
N GLU A 28 1.90 -3.82 24.90
CA GLU A 28 1.32 -2.97 25.94
C GLU A 28 1.80 -1.53 25.76
N VAL A 29 0.86 -0.60 25.57
CA VAL A 29 1.13 0.82 25.39
C VAL A 29 1.82 1.38 26.63
N LYS A 30 2.90 2.14 26.41
CA LYS A 30 3.71 2.77 27.46
C LYS A 30 3.43 4.27 27.53
N SER A 31 3.80 4.88 28.64
CA SER A 31 3.73 6.35 28.79
C SER A 31 4.61 7.03 27.75
N GLY A 32 4.05 7.98 26.99
CA GLY A 32 4.74 8.72 25.93
C GLY A 32 4.67 8.10 24.53
N ASP A 33 4.02 6.94 24.39
CA ASP A 33 3.76 6.32 23.09
C ASP A 33 2.75 7.14 22.27
N THR A 34 2.93 7.09 20.95
CA THR A 34 1.93 7.52 19.96
C THR A 34 1.83 6.43 18.89
N LEU A 35 0.71 6.38 18.16
CA LEU A 35 0.55 5.43 17.06
C LEU A 35 1.65 5.60 16.00
N ASP A 36 2.09 6.84 15.70
CA ASP A 36 3.22 7.09 14.82
C ASP A 36 4.53 6.43 15.28
N LYS A 37 4.86 6.54 16.58
CA LYS A 37 6.09 5.97 17.13
C LYS A 37 6.05 4.45 17.06
N ILE A 38 4.93 3.86 17.50
CA ILE A 38 4.70 2.42 17.46
C ILE A 38 4.74 1.91 16.02
N ALA A 39 4.05 2.59 15.09
CA ALA A 39 4.04 2.20 13.68
C ALA A 39 5.44 2.18 13.06
N LYS A 40 6.29 3.17 13.38
CA LYS A 40 7.69 3.21 12.94
C LYS A 40 8.52 2.09 13.54
N GLU A 41 8.39 1.84 14.84
CA GLU A 41 9.13 0.80 15.55
C GLU A 41 8.84 -0.60 14.97
N PHE A 42 7.56 -0.89 14.76
CA PHE A 42 7.09 -2.19 14.26
C PHE A 42 7.04 -2.29 12.73
N LYS A 43 7.49 -1.25 12.01
CA LYS A 43 7.45 -1.17 10.54
C LYS A 43 6.06 -1.53 10.01
N THR A 44 5.05 -0.84 10.52
CA THR A 44 3.65 -0.98 10.14
C THR A 44 3.04 0.41 9.93
N THR A 45 1.74 0.48 9.67
CA THR A 45 1.01 1.74 9.46
C THR A 45 0.09 2.02 10.65
N ILE A 46 -0.25 3.30 10.84
CA ILE A 46 -1.29 3.69 11.79
C ILE A 46 -2.62 3.05 11.39
N GLU A 47 -2.95 3.05 10.10
CA GLU A 47 -4.20 2.48 9.61
C GLU A 47 -4.33 0.98 9.91
N LEU A 48 -3.26 0.20 9.79
CA LEU A 48 -3.26 -1.22 10.12
C LEU A 48 -3.40 -1.44 11.63
N ILE A 49 -2.69 -0.66 12.46
CA ILE A 49 -2.85 -0.72 13.91
C ILE A 49 -4.30 -0.37 14.30
N SER A 50 -4.81 0.76 13.84
CA SER A 50 -6.14 1.24 14.23
C SER A 50 -7.24 0.27 13.82
N LYS A 51 -7.23 -0.22 12.58
CA LYS A 51 -8.26 -1.16 12.10
C LYS A 51 -8.18 -2.51 12.82
N SER A 52 -6.99 -3.08 12.98
CA SER A 52 -6.84 -4.39 13.66
C SER A 52 -7.16 -4.35 15.15
N ASN A 53 -7.18 -3.16 15.76
CA ASN A 53 -7.52 -2.97 17.17
C ASN A 53 -8.85 -2.27 17.40
N ASN A 54 -9.67 -2.09 16.34
CA ASN A 54 -10.95 -1.37 16.39
C ASN A 54 -10.85 0.02 17.07
N LEU A 55 -9.77 0.75 16.80
CA LEU A 55 -9.59 2.12 17.31
C LEU A 55 -10.47 3.07 16.49
N MET A 56 -11.24 3.91 17.17
CA MET A 56 -12.09 4.92 16.54
C MET A 56 -11.34 6.22 16.24
N ASP A 57 -10.29 6.50 17.01
CA ASP A 57 -9.40 7.63 16.85
C ASP A 57 -7.95 7.22 17.13
N ASP A 58 -7.01 8.15 16.96
CA ASP A 58 -5.59 7.88 17.17
C ASP A 58 -5.18 7.92 18.65
N LYS A 59 -6.14 7.93 19.59
CA LYS A 59 -5.85 8.02 21.03
C LYS A 59 -5.61 6.64 21.63
N ILE A 60 -4.48 6.53 22.31
CA ILE A 60 -4.08 5.36 23.09
C ILE A 60 -3.70 5.78 24.50
N THR A 61 -3.91 4.89 25.47
CA THR A 61 -3.57 5.11 26.88
C THR A 61 -2.60 4.05 27.37
N PRO A 62 -1.67 4.37 28.28
CA PRO A 62 -0.78 3.38 28.87
C PRO A 62 -1.54 2.17 29.47
N GLY A 63 -0.96 0.97 29.36
CA GLY A 63 -1.57 -0.29 29.78
C GLY A 63 -2.56 -0.90 28.77
N LYS A 64 -2.96 -0.16 27.73
CA LYS A 64 -3.79 -0.72 26.65
C LYS A 64 -2.99 -1.76 25.87
N GLN A 65 -3.58 -2.92 25.62
CA GLN A 65 -3.00 -3.93 24.76
C GLN A 65 -3.40 -3.69 23.30
N LEU A 66 -2.42 -3.66 22.42
CA LEU A 66 -2.58 -3.54 20.96
C LEU A 66 -1.99 -4.78 20.29
N ARG A 67 -2.75 -5.40 19.41
CA ARG A 67 -2.22 -6.35 18.43
C ARG A 67 -1.48 -5.56 17.36
N LEU A 68 -0.18 -5.80 17.21
CA LEU A 68 0.64 -5.18 16.18
C LEU A 68 1.09 -6.21 15.16
N TRP A 69 1.18 -5.77 13.91
CA TRP A 69 1.88 -6.51 12.87
C TRP A 69 3.39 -6.43 13.11
N ASN A 70 4.10 -7.54 12.95
CA ASN A 70 5.53 -7.68 13.26
C ASN A 70 6.29 -8.48 12.18
N ALA A 71 6.02 -8.19 10.91
CA ALA A 71 6.82 -8.68 9.78
C ALA A 71 6.97 -7.60 8.72
N ASN A 72 8.06 -7.65 7.97
CA ASN A 72 8.28 -6.71 6.87
C ASN A 72 7.34 -7.03 5.70
N PHE A 73 6.68 -6.00 5.18
CA PHE A 73 6.02 -6.09 3.88
C PHE A 73 7.04 -5.91 2.75
N SER A 74 6.75 -6.54 1.62
CA SER A 74 7.43 -6.28 0.35
C SER A 74 6.44 -6.37 -0.80
N ILE A 75 6.78 -5.72 -1.92
CA ILE A 75 5.98 -5.70 -3.13
C ILE A 75 6.80 -6.23 -4.29
N LEU A 76 6.21 -7.11 -5.10
CA LEU A 76 6.74 -7.52 -6.40
C LEU A 76 5.77 -7.06 -7.49
N VAL A 77 6.26 -6.34 -8.50
CA VAL A 77 5.50 -5.97 -9.69
C VAL A 77 6.06 -6.75 -10.88
N ASP A 78 5.21 -7.50 -11.57
CA ASP A 78 5.52 -8.22 -12.79
C ASP A 78 4.83 -7.51 -13.97
N LYS A 79 5.64 -6.94 -14.87
CA LYS A 79 5.14 -6.13 -15.99
C LYS A 79 4.56 -6.98 -17.11
N SER A 80 5.03 -8.20 -17.31
CA SER A 80 4.50 -9.16 -18.29
C SER A 80 3.09 -9.59 -17.93
N GLN A 81 2.82 -9.77 -16.63
CA GLN A 81 1.50 -10.17 -16.13
C GLN A 81 0.62 -8.98 -15.74
N ASN A 82 1.20 -7.77 -15.64
CA ASN A 82 0.53 -6.59 -15.09
C ASN A 82 -0.08 -6.90 -13.72
N THR A 83 0.72 -7.52 -12.86
CA THR A 83 0.33 -7.86 -11.48
C THR A 83 1.25 -7.19 -10.46
N LEU A 84 0.68 -6.91 -9.30
CA LEU A 84 1.41 -6.53 -8.10
C LEU A 84 1.11 -7.54 -7.01
N ILE A 85 2.13 -8.17 -6.45
CA ILE A 85 2.04 -9.14 -5.37
C ILE A 85 2.49 -8.46 -4.08
N LEU A 86 1.58 -8.36 -3.12
CA LEU A 86 1.88 -7.94 -1.76
C LEU A 86 2.29 -9.16 -0.95
N LYS A 87 3.46 -9.08 -0.34
CA LYS A 87 4.04 -10.12 0.51
C LYS A 87 4.25 -9.64 1.93
N ALA A 88 4.23 -10.58 2.86
CA ALA A 88 4.70 -10.43 4.22
C ALA A 88 5.74 -11.51 4.51
N ALA A 89 6.98 -11.09 4.80
CA ALA A 89 8.12 -12.02 4.74
C ALA A 89 8.09 -12.80 3.40
N ASP A 90 7.96 -14.13 3.45
CA ASP A 90 7.90 -14.97 2.26
C ASP A 90 6.47 -15.31 1.80
N ASP A 91 5.46 -15.01 2.61
CA ASP A 91 4.06 -15.34 2.32
C ASP A 91 3.40 -14.32 1.39
N ILE A 92 2.63 -14.81 0.42
CA ILE A 92 1.79 -13.98 -0.44
C ILE A 92 0.51 -13.63 0.31
N ILE A 93 0.26 -12.33 0.48
CA ILE A 93 -0.97 -11.81 1.09
C ILE A 93 -2.06 -11.67 0.02
N LYS A 94 -1.75 -10.96 -1.07
CA LYS A 94 -2.71 -10.65 -2.14
C LYS A 94 -2.02 -10.29 -3.45
N THR A 95 -2.68 -10.64 -4.55
CA THR A 95 -2.33 -10.20 -5.90
C THR A 95 -3.30 -9.14 -6.38
N TYR A 96 -2.79 -8.07 -6.99
CA TYR A 96 -3.55 -6.97 -7.57
C TYR A 96 -3.33 -6.90 -9.07
N ILE A 97 -4.38 -6.52 -9.81
CA ILE A 97 -4.24 -6.11 -11.21
C ILE A 97 -3.68 -4.70 -11.24
N VAL A 98 -2.65 -4.46 -12.03
CA VAL A 98 -2.05 -3.14 -12.22
C VAL A 98 -2.03 -2.73 -13.69
N SER A 99 -1.80 -1.45 -13.95
CA SER A 99 -1.31 -1.00 -15.26
C SER A 99 0.12 -0.50 -15.11
N THR A 100 0.95 -0.78 -16.10
CA THR A 100 2.35 -0.35 -16.16
C THR A 100 2.59 0.53 -17.40
N GLY A 101 3.82 0.99 -17.57
CA GLY A 101 4.20 1.96 -18.60
C GLY A 101 4.15 1.38 -20.00
N ALA A 102 3.60 2.14 -20.94
CA ALA A 102 3.65 1.79 -22.36
C ALA A 102 5.10 1.63 -22.84
N ASN A 103 5.32 0.79 -23.86
CA ASN A 103 6.65 0.52 -24.43
C ASN A 103 7.68 0.10 -23.36
N ASN A 104 7.24 -0.68 -22.36
CA ASN A 104 8.05 -1.15 -21.26
C ASN A 104 8.67 -0.05 -20.37
N SER A 105 8.08 1.16 -20.34
CA SER A 105 8.66 2.34 -19.67
C SER A 105 8.60 2.35 -18.13
N THR A 106 7.89 1.42 -17.49
CA THR A 106 8.02 1.24 -16.03
C THR A 106 9.41 0.70 -15.71
N PRO A 107 10.19 1.38 -14.85
CA PRO A 107 11.57 1.02 -14.58
C PRO A 107 11.66 -0.31 -13.82
N VAL A 108 12.55 -1.18 -14.27
CA VAL A 108 12.92 -2.44 -13.59
C VAL A 108 13.96 -2.13 -12.52
N GLY A 109 13.87 -2.80 -11.37
CA GLY A 109 14.82 -2.63 -10.28
C GLY A 109 14.18 -2.77 -8.91
N VAL A 110 14.95 -2.42 -7.89
CA VAL A 110 14.53 -2.44 -6.48
C VAL A 110 14.40 -1.00 -5.99
N PHE A 111 13.19 -0.66 -5.55
CA PHE A 111 12.81 0.66 -5.05
C PHE A 111 12.31 0.57 -3.61
N LYS A 112 12.11 1.73 -2.99
CA LYS A 112 11.46 1.86 -1.68
C LYS A 112 10.37 2.90 -1.73
N ILE A 113 9.28 2.66 -1.00
CA ILE A 113 8.27 3.70 -0.76
C ILE A 113 8.85 4.75 0.20
N VAL A 114 9.01 5.99 -0.26
CA VAL A 114 9.61 7.08 0.53
C VAL A 114 8.62 8.16 0.91
N ASN A 115 7.49 8.26 0.21
CA ASN A 115 6.41 9.15 0.60
C ASN A 115 5.04 8.53 0.28
N LYS A 116 4.02 9.00 1.00
CA LYS A 116 2.64 8.54 0.89
C LYS A 116 1.71 9.73 1.03
N LEU A 117 0.72 9.85 0.14
CA LEU A 117 -0.28 10.91 0.19
C LEU A 117 -1.70 10.34 0.00
N LYS A 118 -2.64 10.79 0.84
CA LYS A 118 -4.07 10.61 0.62
C LYS A 118 -4.59 11.78 -0.22
N ASP A 119 -5.43 11.47 -1.20
CA ASP A 119 -6.09 12.45 -2.07
C ASP A 119 -5.07 13.45 -2.66
N PRO A 120 -4.05 12.95 -3.37
CA PRO A 120 -2.90 13.74 -3.78
C PRO A 120 -3.29 14.83 -4.79
N THR A 121 -2.73 16.03 -4.62
CA THR A 121 -2.66 17.03 -5.69
C THR A 121 -1.58 16.61 -6.67
N TRP A 122 -1.88 16.63 -7.98
CA TRP A 122 -0.92 16.31 -9.02
C TRP A 122 -0.21 17.56 -9.51
N PHE A 123 1.09 17.64 -9.23
CA PHE A 123 1.97 18.67 -9.77
C PHE A 123 2.60 18.13 -11.05
N LYS A 124 2.33 18.81 -12.17
CA LYS A 124 2.93 18.52 -13.47
C LYS A 124 3.51 19.79 -14.08
N GLU A 125 4.31 19.64 -15.11
CA GLU A 125 4.86 20.79 -15.83
C GLU A 125 3.74 21.72 -16.28
N GLY A 126 3.83 22.99 -15.88
CA GLY A 126 2.86 24.03 -16.21
C GLY A 126 1.48 23.90 -15.56
N ALA A 127 1.24 22.94 -14.66
CA ALA A 127 -0.09 22.81 -14.03
C ALA A 127 -0.08 22.19 -12.63
N VAL A 128 -0.99 22.68 -11.79
CA VAL A 128 -1.37 22.06 -10.51
C VAL A 128 -2.79 21.54 -10.66
N VAL A 129 -2.97 20.22 -10.55
CA VAL A 129 -4.28 19.59 -10.71
C VAL A 129 -4.74 19.08 -9.34
N PRO A 130 -5.75 19.70 -8.71
CA PRO A 130 -6.19 19.34 -7.37
C PRO A 130 -6.77 17.93 -7.31
N SER A 131 -6.85 17.36 -6.11
CA SER A 131 -7.57 16.10 -5.89
C SER A 131 -9.05 16.23 -6.26
N GLY A 132 -9.68 15.12 -6.69
CA GLY A 132 -11.07 15.07 -7.14
C GLY A 132 -11.31 15.58 -8.57
N SER A 133 -10.34 16.28 -9.17
CA SER A 133 -10.41 16.64 -10.59
C SER A 133 -10.36 15.39 -11.48
N PRO A 134 -11.21 15.28 -12.53
CA PRO A 134 -11.10 14.20 -13.51
C PRO A 134 -9.76 14.13 -14.24
N GLN A 135 -9.04 15.26 -14.31
CA GLN A 135 -7.72 15.36 -14.92
C GLN A 135 -6.58 14.90 -13.99
N ASN A 136 -6.86 14.68 -12.70
CA ASN A 136 -5.88 14.20 -11.75
C ASN A 136 -5.74 12.67 -11.86
N VAL A 137 -4.78 12.23 -12.67
CA VAL A 137 -4.55 10.81 -12.95
C VAL A 137 -4.06 10.00 -11.74
N LEU A 138 -3.69 10.65 -10.64
CA LEU A 138 -3.13 9.98 -9.46
C LEU A 138 -4.19 9.21 -8.65
N GLY A 139 -5.48 9.55 -8.81
CA GLY A 139 -6.57 8.88 -8.10
C GLY A 139 -6.55 9.14 -6.60
N SER A 140 -6.94 8.14 -5.79
CA SER A 140 -7.18 8.32 -4.35
C SER A 140 -5.90 8.32 -3.50
N ARG A 141 -4.83 7.64 -3.92
CA ARG A 141 -3.60 7.51 -3.13
C ARG A 141 -2.36 7.58 -4.00
N TRP A 142 -1.28 8.07 -3.41
CA TRP A 142 0.06 8.07 -3.98
C TRP A 142 1.03 7.40 -3.01
N LEU A 143 1.85 6.47 -3.51
CA LEU A 143 2.96 5.81 -2.82
C LEU A 143 4.21 6.00 -3.70
N GLY A 144 4.99 7.04 -3.42
CA GLY A 144 6.13 7.41 -4.27
C GLY A 144 7.39 6.65 -3.94
N PHE A 145 8.17 6.37 -4.98
CA PHE A 145 9.43 5.65 -4.88
C PHE A 145 10.60 6.56 -4.53
N ASN A 146 11.71 5.98 -4.10
CA ASN A 146 13.04 6.61 -4.09
C ASN A 146 13.60 6.87 -5.50
N LEU A 147 12.72 7.07 -6.48
CA LEU A 147 13.00 7.48 -7.85
C LEU A 147 12.03 8.64 -8.17
N PRO A 148 12.51 9.88 -8.25
CA PRO A 148 11.64 11.05 -8.43
C PRO A 148 10.72 10.90 -9.64
N GLY A 149 9.43 11.21 -9.44
CA GLY A 149 8.41 11.13 -10.49
C GLY A 149 7.74 9.74 -10.64
N TYR A 150 8.26 8.70 -10.00
CA TYR A 150 7.71 7.35 -10.09
C TYR A 150 7.06 6.91 -8.77
N GLY A 151 6.04 6.06 -8.88
CA GLY A 151 5.32 5.52 -7.74
C GLY A 151 4.19 4.59 -8.12
N ILE A 152 3.52 4.10 -7.09
CA ILE A 152 2.26 3.37 -7.17
C ILE A 152 1.13 4.35 -6.86
N HIS A 153 0.11 4.41 -7.69
CA HIS A 153 -1.03 5.30 -7.47
C HIS A 153 -2.35 4.73 -7.97
N GLY A 154 -3.46 5.42 -7.67
CA GLY A 154 -4.79 5.06 -8.15
C GLY A 154 -4.98 5.38 -9.64
N THR A 155 -6.23 5.60 -10.05
CA THR A 155 -6.51 6.01 -11.44
C THR A 155 -7.86 6.72 -11.55
N THR A 156 -7.99 7.62 -12.52
CA THR A 156 -9.29 8.13 -13.01
C THR A 156 -9.79 7.39 -14.24
N ASP A 157 -9.03 6.41 -14.72
CA ASP A 157 -9.27 5.66 -15.95
C ASP A 157 -9.26 4.14 -15.68
N PRO A 158 -10.26 3.60 -14.95
CA PRO A 158 -10.25 2.21 -14.48
C PRO A 158 -10.41 1.17 -15.61
N GLN A 159 -10.97 1.56 -16.76
CA GLN A 159 -11.14 0.70 -17.93
C GLN A 159 -9.82 0.25 -18.59
N ASN A 160 -8.71 0.86 -18.18
CA ASN A 160 -7.37 0.56 -18.66
C ASN A 160 -6.48 -0.20 -17.65
N LEU A 161 -7.06 -0.65 -16.53
CA LEU A 161 -6.40 -1.58 -15.60
C LEU A 161 -6.02 -2.89 -16.33
N GLY A 162 -4.86 -3.45 -15.98
CA GLY A 162 -4.33 -4.68 -16.58
C GLY A 162 -3.58 -4.49 -17.90
N LYS A 163 -3.23 -3.25 -18.27
CA LYS A 163 -2.60 -2.91 -19.55
C LYS A 163 -1.31 -2.11 -19.37
N GLN A 164 -0.41 -2.16 -20.35
CA GLN A 164 0.79 -1.31 -20.41
C GLN A 164 0.48 0.01 -21.13
N VAL A 165 -0.06 0.99 -20.39
CA VAL A 165 -0.58 2.26 -20.97
C VAL A 165 -0.16 3.52 -20.21
N THR A 166 0.55 3.39 -19.09
CA THR A 166 0.91 4.54 -18.26
C THR A 166 2.16 5.23 -18.81
N GLN A 167 2.57 6.33 -18.19
CA GLN A 167 3.84 7.02 -18.46
C GLN A 167 5.01 6.46 -17.63
N GLY A 168 4.86 5.27 -17.04
CA GLY A 168 5.88 4.58 -16.26
C GLY A 168 5.49 4.27 -14.81
N CYS A 169 4.53 4.98 -14.22
CA CYS A 169 3.99 4.66 -12.90
C CYS A 169 3.17 3.36 -12.91
N VAL A 170 3.08 2.71 -11.75
CA VAL A 170 2.21 1.54 -11.53
C VAL A 170 0.83 2.05 -11.08
N ARG A 171 -0.22 1.74 -11.82
CA ARG A 171 -1.60 2.15 -11.48
C ARG A 171 -2.42 1.00 -10.95
N LEU A 172 -3.18 1.25 -9.89
CA LEU A 172 -4.18 0.35 -9.33
C LEU A 172 -5.57 0.98 -9.43
N SER A 173 -6.59 0.18 -9.20
CA SER A 173 -7.91 0.72 -8.86
C SER A 173 -7.83 1.56 -7.57
N ASN A 174 -8.74 2.52 -7.42
CA ASN A 174 -8.74 3.38 -6.22
C ASN A 174 -9.03 2.61 -4.92
N SER A 175 -9.78 1.50 -4.99
CA SER A 175 -9.99 0.62 -3.85
C SER A 175 -8.72 -0.13 -3.48
N ASP A 176 -8.03 -0.70 -4.48
CA ASP A 176 -6.85 -1.52 -4.24
C ASP A 176 -5.66 -0.68 -3.76
N VAL A 177 -5.44 0.51 -4.33
CA VAL A 177 -4.38 1.41 -3.84
C VAL A 177 -4.66 1.92 -2.43
N SER A 178 -5.94 2.06 -2.05
CA SER A 178 -6.31 2.45 -0.68
C SER A 178 -6.05 1.34 0.31
N GLU A 179 -6.37 0.10 -0.04
CA GLU A 179 -6.02 -1.08 0.76
C GLU A 179 -4.50 -1.22 0.90
N LEU A 180 -3.75 -1.16 -0.21
CA LEU A 180 -2.29 -1.24 -0.21
C LEU A 180 -1.68 -0.11 0.64
N TYR A 181 -2.17 1.13 0.49
CA TYR A 181 -1.76 2.27 1.29
C TYR A 181 -1.93 1.98 2.78
N ASP A 182 -3.05 1.41 3.20
CA ASP A 182 -3.31 1.17 4.61
C ASP A 182 -2.44 0.04 5.18
N ILE A 183 -1.82 -0.80 4.34
CA ILE A 183 -0.99 -1.93 4.77
C ILE A 183 0.50 -1.56 4.82
N VAL A 184 1.04 -0.95 3.75
CA VAL A 184 2.51 -0.86 3.59
C VAL A 184 3.09 0.41 4.24
N PRO A 185 4.07 0.29 5.16
CA PRO A 185 4.75 1.44 5.74
C PRO A 185 5.71 2.10 4.75
N LEU A 186 6.20 3.30 5.11
CA LEU A 186 7.39 3.87 4.45
C LEU A 186 8.59 2.93 4.62
N GLY A 187 9.46 2.89 3.62
CA GLY A 187 10.62 2.00 3.56
C GLY A 187 10.33 0.60 3.00
N THR A 188 9.05 0.25 2.75
CA THR A 188 8.67 -1.00 2.07
C THR A 188 9.38 -1.12 0.74
N GLU A 189 10.00 -2.27 0.50
CA GLU A 189 10.69 -2.58 -0.74
C GLU A 189 9.69 -2.90 -1.86
N VAL A 190 9.98 -2.39 -3.05
CA VAL A 190 9.22 -2.62 -4.27
C VAL A 190 10.17 -3.12 -5.34
N THR A 191 10.09 -4.40 -5.68
CA THR A 191 10.86 -5.00 -6.77
C THR A 191 9.98 -5.01 -8.02
N ILE A 192 10.50 -4.48 -9.12
CA ILE A 192 9.81 -4.46 -10.41
C ILE A 192 10.64 -5.27 -11.40
N VAL A 193 10.00 -6.26 -12.04
CA VAL A 193 10.60 -7.15 -13.04
C VAL A 193 9.80 -7.09 -14.34
N ASP A 194 10.43 -7.52 -15.44
CA ASP A 194 9.76 -7.72 -16.71
C ASP A 194 8.84 -8.94 -16.67
#